data_AF-A0A2N7RYH3-F1
#
_entry.id   AF-A0A2N7RYH3-F1
#
_cell.length_a   1.000
_cell.length_b   1.000
_cell.length_c   1.000
_cell.angle_alpha   90.00
_cell.angle_beta   90.00
_cell.angle_gamma   90.00
#
_symmetry.space_group_name_H-M   'P 1'
#
loop_
_entity.id
_entity.type
_entity.pdbx_description
1 polymer ?
#
loop_
_entity_poly.entity_id
_entity_poly.type
_entity_poly.pdbx_seq_one_letter_code
_entity_poly.pdbx_strand_id
1 'polypeptide(L)'
;MSSREAREQILSSLDLSSIDHDLIKDAQSYFDNGSFPDRHVAATNSRRKKNGKTKPVYEVRSKVGAAWRGGIVIDDFGDPWLVYAAPHDKFHDTAPSFFADETKYLPVSSDYKLRDKEELTRITQEQDIQYLRQLLEILTKALMDSPAEHLTQLHGQANDVVQVSVSVTPGEPAKTPQKLHESLGEVTIELKRLFRNKSVTT
;
A
#
# COMPACT_ATOMS: atom_id res chain seq x y z
N MET A 1 13.71 22.87 18.02
CA MET A 1 13.08 21.54 17.90
C MET A 1 13.72 20.62 18.91
N SER A 2 12.93 19.94 19.73
CA SER A 2 13.46 18.93 20.66
C SER A 2 13.98 17.71 19.89
N SER A 3 14.93 16.95 20.45
CA SER A 3 15.44 15.74 19.78
C SER A 3 14.33 14.70 19.54
N ARG A 4 13.26 14.75 20.34
CA ARG A 4 12.07 13.90 20.20
C ARG A 4 11.25 14.27 18.96
N GLU A 5 10.98 15.56 18.75
CA GLU A 5 10.27 16.04 17.56
C GLU A 5 11.05 15.75 16.28
N ALA A 6 12.36 15.96 16.29
CA ALA A 6 13.22 15.63 15.15
C ALA A 6 13.20 14.12 14.85
N ARG A 7 13.22 13.27 15.88
CA ARG A 7 13.12 11.81 15.73
C ARG A 7 11.76 11.38 15.18
N GLU A 8 10.67 11.93 15.69
CA GLU A 8 9.31 11.65 15.18
C GLU A 8 9.16 12.10 13.72
N GLN A 9 9.77 13.24 13.35
CA GLN A 9 9.76 13.73 11.98
C GLN A 9 10.58 12.84 11.02
N ILE A 10 11.75 12.36 11.45
CA ILE A 10 12.54 11.39 10.67
C ILE A 10 11.78 10.09 10.49
N LEU A 11 11.25 9.50 11.56
CA LEU A 11 10.51 8.23 11.49
C LEU A 11 9.26 8.35 10.63
N SER A 12 8.53 9.46 10.71
CA SER A 12 7.37 9.70 9.86
C SER A 12 7.74 10.00 8.41
N SER A 13 8.99 10.35 8.10
CA SER A 13 9.46 10.55 6.71
C SER A 13 9.94 9.28 6.02
N LEU A 14 10.07 8.17 6.76
CA LEU A 14 10.45 6.88 6.19
C LEU A 14 9.31 6.31 5.36
N ASP A 15 9.66 5.80 4.18
CA ASP A 15 8.78 5.01 3.32
C ASP A 15 9.13 3.54 3.52
N LEU A 16 8.42 2.85 4.43
CA LEU A 16 8.65 1.43 4.67
C LEU A 16 8.06 0.55 3.59
N SER A 17 7.13 1.07 2.77
CA SER A 17 6.56 0.33 1.64
C SER A 17 7.60 -0.01 0.57
N SER A 18 8.68 0.77 0.51
CA SER A 18 9.83 0.54 -0.37
C SER A 18 10.82 -0.53 0.12
N ILE A 19 10.63 -1.07 1.33
CA ILE A 19 11.56 -2.06 1.90
C ILE A 19 11.44 -3.38 1.16
N ASP A 20 12.40 -3.62 0.29
CA ASP A 20 12.57 -4.89 -0.40
C ASP A 20 13.35 -5.88 0.47
N HIS A 21 12.65 -6.71 1.26
CA HIS A 21 13.26 -7.71 2.13
C HIS A 21 12.61 -9.09 2.01
N ASP A 22 13.43 -10.15 1.88
CA ASP A 22 12.95 -11.51 1.63
C ASP A 22 12.00 -12.06 2.70
N LEU A 23 12.26 -11.77 3.98
CA LEU A 23 11.35 -12.19 5.06
C LEU A 23 9.98 -11.51 4.96
N ILE A 24 9.93 -10.27 4.47
CA ILE A 24 8.67 -9.54 4.25
C ILE A 24 7.94 -10.16 3.06
N LYS A 25 8.65 -10.44 1.97
CA LYS A 25 8.09 -11.14 0.79
C LYS A 25 7.53 -12.52 1.14
N ASP A 26 8.28 -13.30 1.93
CA ASP A 26 7.82 -14.62 2.38
C ASP A 26 6.56 -14.49 3.22
N ALA A 27 6.53 -13.54 4.18
CA ALA A 27 5.33 -13.24 4.97
C ALA A 27 4.13 -12.86 4.09
N GLN A 28 4.30 -11.88 3.20
CA GLN A 28 3.26 -11.41 2.27
C GLN A 28 2.65 -12.56 1.48
N SER A 29 3.48 -13.50 0.98
CA SER A 29 2.99 -14.65 0.21
C SER A 29 2.00 -15.54 0.97
N TYR A 30 2.04 -15.56 2.31
CA TYR A 30 1.05 -16.26 3.11
C TYR A 30 -0.19 -15.40 3.39
N PHE A 31 0.01 -14.20 3.92
CA PHE A 31 -1.07 -13.36 4.42
C PHE A 31 -1.96 -12.79 3.30
N ASP A 32 -1.38 -12.43 2.16
CA ASP A 32 -2.14 -11.90 1.01
C ASP A 32 -3.07 -12.97 0.42
N ASN A 33 -2.73 -14.26 0.60
CA ASN A 33 -3.53 -15.41 0.17
C ASN A 33 -4.47 -15.94 1.27
N GLY A 34 -4.60 -15.25 2.41
CA GLY A 34 -5.45 -15.69 3.52
C GLY A 34 -4.93 -16.93 4.25
N SER A 35 -3.63 -17.21 4.17
CA SER A 35 -2.97 -18.33 4.84
C SER A 35 -1.97 -17.84 5.90
N PHE A 36 -1.40 -18.77 6.67
CA PHE A 36 -0.42 -18.46 7.71
C PHE A 36 0.86 -19.26 7.49
N PRO A 37 2.04 -18.70 7.82
CA PRO A 37 3.27 -19.47 7.88
C PRO A 37 3.21 -20.57 8.95
N ASP A 38 4.23 -21.42 9.00
CA ASP A 38 4.34 -22.46 10.02
C ASP A 38 4.45 -21.87 11.42
N ARG A 39 3.81 -22.50 12.41
CA ARG A 39 3.92 -22.08 13.80
C ARG A 39 5.24 -22.54 14.41
N HIS A 40 6.02 -21.60 14.95
CA HIS A 40 7.20 -21.93 15.75
C HIS A 40 6.79 -22.37 17.16
N VAL A 41 6.84 -23.66 17.43
CA VAL A 41 6.31 -24.27 18.67
C VAL A 41 6.99 -23.75 19.93
N ALA A 42 8.33 -23.69 19.94
CA ALA A 42 9.08 -23.27 21.13
C ALA A 42 8.79 -21.81 21.47
N ALA A 43 8.88 -20.91 20.48
CA ALA A 43 8.57 -19.48 20.69
C ALA A 43 7.10 -19.25 21.07
N THR A 44 6.18 -19.99 20.45
CA THR A 44 4.77 -19.96 20.84
C THR A 44 4.63 -20.32 22.32
N ASN A 45 5.17 -21.46 22.75
CA ASN A 45 5.02 -21.94 24.13
C ASN A 45 5.66 -21.03 25.17
N SER A 46 6.69 -20.26 24.80
CA SER A 46 7.31 -19.27 25.67
C SER A 46 6.45 -18.03 25.91
N ARG A 47 5.45 -17.76 25.06
CA ARG A 47 4.57 -16.60 25.25
C ARG A 47 3.65 -16.77 26.45
N ARG A 48 3.35 -15.64 27.09
CA ARG A 48 2.37 -15.58 28.18
C ARG A 48 0.98 -16.00 27.66
N LYS A 49 0.29 -16.83 28.44
CA LYS A 49 -1.12 -17.17 28.18
C LYS A 49 -2.03 -15.99 28.50
N LYS A 50 -2.92 -15.64 27.58
CA LYS A 50 -4.03 -14.69 27.77
C LYS A 50 -5.34 -15.47 27.67
N ASN A 51 -6.18 -15.41 28.71
CA ASN A 51 -7.45 -16.16 28.78
C ASN A 51 -7.27 -17.67 28.56
N GLY A 52 -6.21 -18.27 29.13
CA GLY A 52 -5.91 -19.70 28.99
C GLY A 52 -5.36 -20.12 27.62
N LYS A 53 -5.24 -19.21 26.66
CA LYS A 53 -4.71 -19.48 25.31
C LYS A 53 -3.37 -18.78 25.09
N THR A 54 -2.47 -19.46 24.39
CA THR A 54 -1.21 -18.88 23.94
C THR A 54 -1.38 -18.37 22.52
N LYS A 55 -1.06 -17.09 22.27
CA LYS A 55 -1.07 -16.56 20.91
C LYS A 55 0.10 -17.16 20.11
N PRO A 56 -0.11 -17.55 18.84
CA PRO A 56 0.93 -18.17 18.04
C PRO A 56 2.08 -17.20 17.73
N VAL A 57 3.26 -17.78 17.50
CA VAL A 57 4.38 -17.16 16.78
C VAL A 57 4.55 -17.93 15.48
N TYR A 58 4.52 -17.22 14.36
CA TYR A 58 4.72 -17.80 13.04
C TYR A 58 6.15 -17.58 12.57
N GLU A 59 6.68 -18.52 11.80
CA GLU A 59 8.04 -18.48 11.25
C GLU A 59 7.99 -18.24 9.74
N VAL A 60 8.70 -17.20 9.30
CA VAL A 60 8.97 -16.95 7.87
C VAL A 60 10.45 -17.13 7.57
N ARG A 61 10.77 -17.40 6.32
CA ARG A 61 12.10 -17.84 5.90
C ARG A 61 12.59 -17.02 4.71
N SER A 62 13.82 -16.53 4.78
CA SER A 62 14.45 -16.02 3.56
C SER A 62 14.84 -17.23 2.70
N LYS A 63 14.40 -17.20 1.45
CA LYS A 63 14.68 -18.23 0.43
C LYS A 63 16.01 -17.97 -0.30
N VAL A 64 16.74 -16.90 0.06
CA VAL A 64 17.98 -16.47 -0.60
C VAL A 64 19.07 -16.23 0.45
N GLY A 65 20.28 -16.75 0.22
CA GLY A 65 21.44 -16.47 1.07
C GLY A 65 21.43 -17.17 2.44
N ALA A 66 21.80 -16.43 3.50
CA ALA A 66 22.26 -16.93 4.82
C ALA A 66 21.20 -17.58 5.73
N ALA A 67 20.12 -18.12 5.18
CA ALA A 67 19.07 -18.86 5.89
C ALA A 67 18.46 -18.09 7.08
N TRP A 68 18.11 -16.82 6.88
CA TRP A 68 17.44 -16.03 7.90
C TRP A 68 16.03 -16.56 8.20
N ARG A 69 15.61 -16.37 9.45
CA ARG A 69 14.28 -16.68 9.97
C ARG A 69 13.67 -15.43 10.59
N GLY A 70 12.38 -15.24 10.37
CA GLY A 70 11.59 -14.16 10.91
C GLY A 70 10.49 -14.68 11.82
N GLY A 71 10.26 -14.00 12.94
CA GLY A 71 9.19 -14.30 13.89
C GLY A 71 8.06 -13.30 13.72
N ILE A 72 6.87 -13.80 13.40
CA ILE A 72 5.66 -12.99 13.21
C ILE A 72 4.69 -13.22 14.35
N VAL A 73 4.09 -12.13 14.83
CA VAL A 73 2.98 -12.15 15.77
C VAL A 73 1.78 -11.44 15.16
N ILE A 74 0.58 -11.91 15.50
CA ILE A 74 -0.67 -11.22 15.17
C ILE A 74 -1.11 -10.44 16.41
N ASP A 75 -1.38 -9.15 16.22
CA ASP A 75 -1.81 -8.26 17.30
C ASP A 75 -3.26 -8.53 17.74
N ASP A 76 -3.89 -7.58 18.44
CA ASP A 76 -5.30 -7.69 18.84
C ASP A 76 -6.28 -7.23 17.72
N PHE A 77 -5.79 -6.55 16.69
CA PHE A 77 -6.57 -6.10 15.52
C PHE A 77 -6.56 -7.10 14.36
N GLY A 78 -5.66 -8.10 14.42
CA GLY A 78 -5.51 -9.10 13.37
C GLY A 78 -4.36 -8.79 12.42
N ASP A 79 -3.58 -7.75 12.67
CA ASP A 79 -2.48 -7.35 11.81
C ASP A 79 -1.22 -8.18 12.11
N PRO A 80 -0.53 -8.72 11.08
CA PRO A 80 0.72 -9.44 11.25
C PRO A 80 1.91 -8.48 11.38
N TRP A 81 2.75 -8.71 12.38
CA TRP A 81 3.97 -7.94 12.64
C TRP A 81 5.19 -8.85 12.64
N LEU A 82 6.15 -8.59 11.75
CA LEU A 82 7.46 -9.22 11.78
C LEU A 82 8.34 -8.47 12.79
N VAL A 83 8.57 -9.10 13.95
CA VAL A 83 9.13 -8.42 15.12
C VAL A 83 10.49 -8.96 15.55
N TYR A 84 10.92 -10.06 14.93
CA TYR A 84 12.19 -10.70 15.25
C TYR A 84 12.80 -11.29 13.98
N ALA A 85 14.12 -11.16 13.82
CA ALA A 85 14.85 -11.80 12.74
C ALA A 85 16.25 -12.24 13.21
N ALA A 86 16.65 -13.46 12.85
CA ALA A 86 17.97 -13.99 13.12
C ALA A 86 18.36 -15.09 12.10
N PRO A 87 19.66 -15.41 11.95
CA PRO A 87 20.09 -16.61 11.23
C PRO A 87 19.47 -17.86 11.85
N HIS A 88 19.17 -18.88 11.04
CA HIS A 88 18.47 -20.12 11.40
C HIS A 88 18.78 -20.65 12.81
N ASP A 89 20.03 -21.00 13.10
CA ASP A 89 20.39 -21.65 14.37
C ASP A 89 20.15 -20.70 15.55
N LYS A 90 20.58 -19.45 15.40
CA LYS A 90 20.37 -18.41 16.40
C LYS A 90 18.89 -18.13 16.62
N PHE A 91 18.07 -18.19 15.58
CA PHE A 91 16.63 -17.98 15.68
C PHE A 91 16.01 -19.04 16.61
N HIS A 92 16.31 -20.33 16.39
CA HIS A 92 15.78 -21.40 17.23
C HIS A 92 16.26 -21.30 18.68
N ASP A 93 17.51 -20.87 18.91
CA ASP A 93 18.08 -20.71 20.24
C ASP A 93 17.47 -19.52 21.01
N THR A 94 17.22 -18.41 20.33
CA THR A 94 16.96 -17.12 21.01
C THR A 94 15.53 -16.60 20.86
N ALA A 95 14.77 -17.02 19.84
CA ALA A 95 13.38 -16.63 19.68
C ALA A 95 12.51 -16.97 20.91
N PRO A 96 12.63 -18.16 21.56
CA PRO A 96 11.85 -18.46 22.76
C PRO A 96 12.05 -17.43 23.89
N SER A 97 13.29 -17.01 24.13
CA SER A 97 13.60 -16.00 25.15
C SER A 97 13.09 -14.60 24.75
N PHE A 98 13.20 -14.24 23.47
CA PHE A 98 12.68 -12.98 22.96
C PHE A 98 11.16 -12.88 23.12
N PHE A 99 10.43 -13.94 22.75
CA PHE A 99 8.96 -13.99 22.79
C PHE A 99 8.39 -14.24 24.20
N ALA A 100 9.23 -14.46 25.21
CA ALA A 100 8.77 -14.59 26.61
C ALA A 100 8.28 -13.25 27.20
N ASP A 101 8.68 -12.13 26.63
CA ASP A 101 8.35 -10.78 27.11
C ASP A 101 7.68 -9.95 26.01
N GLU A 102 6.36 -9.81 26.10
CA GLU A 102 5.56 -9.09 25.10
C GLU A 102 5.89 -7.60 25.01
N THR A 103 6.47 -7.02 26.07
CA THR A 103 6.82 -5.59 26.08
C THR A 103 7.95 -5.24 25.11
N LYS A 104 8.69 -6.25 24.63
CA LYS A 104 9.83 -6.06 23.71
C LYS A 104 9.45 -5.96 22.25
N TYR A 105 8.26 -6.45 21.88
CA TYR A 105 7.94 -6.71 20.48
C TYR A 105 6.55 -6.30 20.05
N LEU A 106 5.63 -6.05 20.99
CA LEU A 106 4.30 -5.58 20.60
C LEU A 106 4.39 -4.15 20.06
N PRO A 107 3.66 -3.86 18.97
CA PRO A 107 3.65 -2.52 18.39
C PRO A 107 3.16 -1.48 19.41
N VAL A 108 3.82 -0.33 19.41
CA VAL A 108 3.44 0.82 20.24
C VAL A 108 2.67 1.84 19.39
N SER A 109 2.13 2.88 20.04
CA SER A 109 1.30 3.90 19.37
C SER A 109 1.97 4.55 18.15
N SER A 110 3.29 4.72 18.14
CA SER A 110 4.00 5.27 16.97
C SER A 110 4.00 4.32 15.78
N ASP A 111 4.03 3.01 16.01
CA ASP A 111 4.05 2.01 14.93
C ASP A 111 2.69 1.98 14.23
N TYR A 112 1.60 2.04 15.01
CA TYR A 112 0.25 2.16 14.44
C TYR A 112 0.07 3.45 13.64
N LYS A 113 0.60 4.59 14.10
CA LYS A 113 0.55 5.85 13.34
C LYS A 113 1.27 5.76 12.00
N LEU A 114 2.41 5.06 11.97
CA LEU A 114 3.15 4.83 10.74
C LEU A 114 2.38 3.92 9.80
N ARG A 115 1.83 2.81 10.32
CA ARG A 115 0.96 1.89 9.58
C ARG A 115 -0.26 2.58 8.99
N ASP A 116 -0.96 3.41 9.77
CA ASP A 116 -2.15 4.14 9.29
C ASP A 116 -1.79 5.15 8.19
N LYS A 117 -0.64 5.81 8.31
CA LYS A 117 -0.13 6.72 7.28
C LYS A 117 0.21 5.97 5.99
N GLU A 118 0.88 4.83 6.08
CA GLU A 118 1.22 4.01 4.92
C GLU A 118 -0.02 3.44 4.24
N GLU A 119 -0.98 2.96 5.03
CA GLU A 119 -2.26 2.48 4.49
C GLU A 119 -3.01 3.59 3.76
N LEU A 120 -3.06 4.81 4.32
CA LEU A 120 -3.66 5.95 3.64
C LEU A 120 -2.95 6.31 2.34
N THR A 121 -1.61 6.21 2.34
CA THR A 121 -0.78 6.47 1.15
C THR A 121 -1.06 5.42 0.08
N ARG A 122 -1.11 4.13 0.45
CA ARG A 122 -1.44 3.02 -0.44
C ARG A 122 -2.83 3.19 -1.06
N ILE A 123 -3.85 3.49 -0.25
CA ILE A 123 -5.22 3.73 -0.72
C ILE A 123 -5.25 4.90 -1.72
N THR A 124 -4.53 5.98 -1.43
CA THR A 124 -4.47 7.15 -2.32
C THR A 124 -3.80 6.79 -3.64
N GLN A 125 -2.67 6.07 -3.61
CA GLN A 125 -1.97 5.62 -4.82
C GLN A 125 -2.81 4.66 -5.67
N GLU A 126 -3.52 3.70 -5.04
CA GLU A 126 -4.42 2.79 -5.75
C GLU A 126 -5.57 3.55 -6.43
N GLN A 127 -6.12 4.56 -5.74
CA GLN A 127 -7.13 5.44 -6.29
C GLN A 127 -6.60 6.27 -7.47
N ASP A 128 -5.39 6.83 -7.37
CA ASP A 128 -4.77 7.57 -8.46
C ASP A 128 -4.50 6.69 -9.68
N ILE A 129 -4.01 5.47 -9.48
CA ILE A 129 -3.82 4.48 -10.56
C ILE A 129 -5.16 4.16 -11.24
N GLN A 130 -6.22 3.97 -10.45
CA GLN A 130 -7.57 3.72 -10.95
C GLN A 130 -8.09 4.91 -11.78
N TYR A 131 -7.84 6.14 -11.34
CA TYR A 131 -8.20 7.35 -12.10
C TYR A 131 -7.42 7.47 -13.40
N LEU A 132 -6.11 7.23 -13.38
CA LEU A 132 -5.27 7.27 -14.58
C LEU A 132 -5.71 6.24 -15.63
N ARG A 133 -6.05 5.01 -15.21
CA ARG A 133 -6.57 3.98 -16.12
C ARG A 133 -7.87 4.41 -16.80
N GLN A 134 -8.84 4.91 -16.02
CA GLN A 134 -10.10 5.41 -16.56
C GLN A 134 -9.88 6.60 -17.50
N LEU A 135 -9.01 7.55 -17.13
CA LEU A 135 -8.69 8.71 -17.97
C LEU A 135 -8.08 8.28 -19.31
N LEU A 136 -7.15 7.33 -19.31
CA LEU A 136 -6.55 6.79 -20.53
C LEU A 136 -7.60 6.13 -21.45
N GLU A 137 -8.56 5.39 -20.89
CA GLU A 137 -9.67 4.81 -21.66
C GLU A 137 -10.55 5.88 -22.30
N ILE A 138 -10.84 6.95 -21.56
CA ILE A 138 -11.66 8.08 -22.06
C ILE A 138 -10.92 8.82 -23.17
N LEU A 139 -9.63 9.11 -22.99
CA LEU A 139 -8.81 9.76 -24.01
C LEU A 139 -8.72 8.93 -25.27
N THR A 140 -8.54 7.61 -25.14
CA THR A 140 -8.49 6.70 -26.29
C THR A 140 -9.81 6.75 -27.07
N LYS A 141 -10.96 6.70 -26.38
CA LYS A 141 -12.28 6.83 -27.01
C LYS A 141 -12.47 8.19 -27.68
N ALA A 142 -12.13 9.27 -27.00
CA ALA A 142 -12.26 10.63 -27.52
C ALA A 142 -11.44 10.86 -28.80
N LEU A 143 -10.23 10.28 -28.86
CA LEU A 143 -9.39 10.33 -30.05
C LEU A 143 -9.96 9.50 -31.22
N MET A 144 -10.61 8.36 -30.94
CA MET A 144 -11.25 7.52 -31.97
C MET A 144 -12.53 8.14 -32.53
N ASP A 145 -13.29 8.84 -31.69
CA ASP A 145 -14.59 9.43 -32.03
C ASP A 145 -14.46 10.88 -32.56
N SER A 146 -13.24 11.38 -32.75
CA SER A 146 -12.96 12.77 -33.13
C SER A 146 -13.61 13.17 -34.48
N PRO A 147 -14.22 14.37 -34.59
CA PRO A 147 -14.38 15.39 -33.55
C PRO A 147 -15.53 15.05 -32.58
N ALA A 148 -15.27 15.15 -31.28
CA ALA A 148 -16.26 14.88 -30.26
C ALA A 148 -15.94 15.55 -28.92
N GLU A 149 -16.99 15.81 -28.14
CA GLU A 149 -16.92 16.13 -26.72
C GLU A 149 -17.38 14.92 -25.91
N HIS A 150 -16.54 14.47 -24.98
CA HIS A 150 -16.83 13.37 -24.07
C HIS A 150 -16.91 13.91 -22.65
N LEU A 151 -18.12 13.88 -22.09
CA LEU A 151 -18.36 14.16 -20.68
C LEU A 151 -18.62 12.86 -19.94
N THR A 152 -17.86 12.60 -18.89
CA THR A 152 -17.98 11.38 -18.09
C THR A 152 -17.50 11.60 -16.65
N GLN A 153 -17.56 10.56 -15.84
CA GLN A 153 -17.13 10.57 -14.45
C GLN A 153 -16.08 9.49 -14.23
N LEU A 154 -14.99 9.84 -13.55
CA LEU A 154 -14.10 8.87 -12.94
C LEU A 154 -14.63 8.54 -11.56
N HIS A 155 -14.68 7.24 -11.27
CA HIS A 155 -15.10 6.74 -9.98
C HIS A 155 -13.87 6.24 -9.21
N GLY A 156 -13.67 6.79 -8.02
CA GLY A 156 -12.65 6.34 -7.08
C GLY A 156 -13.26 5.52 -5.94
N GLN A 157 -12.46 5.26 -4.91
CA GLN A 157 -12.96 4.61 -3.70
C GLN A 157 -13.81 5.57 -2.86
N ALA A 158 -14.60 5.01 -1.91
CA ALA A 158 -15.40 5.76 -0.95
C ALA A 158 -16.38 6.80 -1.54
N ASN A 159 -16.95 6.53 -2.73
CA ASN A 159 -17.84 7.42 -3.48
C ASN A 159 -17.19 8.75 -3.95
N ASP A 160 -15.87 8.81 -4.08
CA ASP A 160 -15.20 9.95 -4.70
C ASP A 160 -15.45 9.97 -6.21
N VAL A 161 -15.94 11.10 -6.71
CA VAL A 161 -16.33 11.26 -8.11
C VAL A 161 -15.63 12.48 -8.69
N VAL A 162 -14.92 12.28 -9.80
CA VAL A 162 -14.29 13.34 -10.58
C VAL A 162 -15.00 13.43 -11.92
N GLN A 163 -15.60 14.58 -12.21
CA GLN A 163 -16.16 14.85 -13.52
C GLN A 163 -15.05 15.19 -14.51
N VAL A 164 -15.08 14.58 -15.69
CA VAL A 164 -14.10 14.75 -16.75
C VAL A 164 -14.79 15.21 -18.01
N SER A 165 -14.27 16.28 -18.59
CA SER A 165 -14.62 16.73 -19.92
C SER A 165 -13.40 16.60 -20.82
N VAL A 166 -13.53 15.90 -21.94
CA VAL A 166 -12.50 15.82 -22.98
C VAL A 166 -13.09 16.38 -24.26
N SER A 167 -12.41 17.33 -24.89
CA SER A 167 -12.73 17.80 -26.22
C SER A 167 -11.56 17.58 -27.17
N VAL A 168 -11.86 17.07 -28.36
CA VAL A 168 -10.87 16.85 -29.42
C VAL A 168 -11.22 17.73 -30.61
N THR A 169 -10.33 18.66 -30.93
CA THR A 169 -10.46 19.56 -32.07
C THR A 169 -9.44 19.16 -33.13
N PRO A 170 -9.87 18.63 -34.29
CA PRO A 170 -8.98 18.33 -35.41
C PRO A 170 -8.28 19.60 -35.88
N GLY A 171 -6.99 19.49 -36.18
CA GLY A 171 -6.26 20.56 -36.87
C GLY A 171 -6.77 20.75 -38.30
N GLU A 172 -6.37 21.85 -38.94
CA GLU A 172 -6.67 22.05 -40.36
C GLU A 172 -6.15 20.86 -41.18
N PRO A 173 -6.95 20.30 -42.11
CA PRO A 173 -6.50 19.22 -42.95
C PRO A 173 -5.29 19.65 -43.79
N ALA A 174 -4.29 18.78 -43.85
CA ALA A 174 -3.08 19.06 -44.61
C ALA A 174 -3.41 19.36 -46.08
N LYS A 175 -2.96 20.51 -46.57
CA LYS A 175 -3.21 20.95 -47.96
C LYS A 175 -2.52 20.07 -49.00
N THR A 176 -1.55 19.24 -48.59
CA THR A 176 -0.77 18.33 -49.43
C THR A 176 -0.39 17.05 -48.67
N PRO A 177 -0.28 15.88 -49.33
CA PRO A 177 0.11 14.63 -48.68
C PRO A 177 1.45 14.69 -47.94
N GLN A 178 2.44 15.45 -48.44
CA GLN A 178 3.72 15.62 -47.76
C GLN A 178 3.61 16.36 -46.41
N LYS A 179 2.47 16.97 -46.10
CA LYS A 179 2.24 17.77 -44.88
C LYS A 179 1.26 17.12 -43.90
N LEU A 180 0.86 15.86 -44.13
CA LEU A 180 -0.07 15.13 -43.26
C LEU A 180 0.42 15.02 -41.81
N HIS A 181 1.73 15.04 -41.58
CA HIS A 181 2.33 15.03 -40.24
C HIS A 181 2.42 16.43 -39.59
N GLU A 182 2.08 17.49 -40.32
CA GLU A 182 2.09 18.87 -39.82
C GLU A 182 0.73 19.30 -39.22
N SER A 183 -0.35 18.55 -39.46
CA SER A 183 -1.67 18.87 -38.90
C SER A 183 -1.72 18.46 -37.42
N LEU A 184 -1.62 19.44 -36.53
CA LEU A 184 -1.74 19.25 -35.09
C LEU A 184 -3.20 19.46 -34.68
N GLY A 185 -3.79 18.46 -34.02
CA GLY A 185 -5.07 18.62 -33.31
C GLY A 185 -4.85 19.05 -31.87
N GLU A 186 -5.87 19.66 -31.27
CA GLU A 186 -5.87 20.05 -29.86
C GLU A 186 -6.74 19.08 -29.06
N VAL A 187 -6.21 18.59 -27.93
CA VAL A 187 -6.97 17.83 -26.95
C VAL A 187 -7.01 18.63 -25.65
N THR A 188 -8.20 19.04 -25.23
CA THR A 188 -8.41 19.70 -23.95
C THR A 188 -9.02 18.74 -22.95
N ILE A 189 -8.48 18.70 -21.73
CA ILE A 189 -8.97 17.87 -20.63
C ILE A 189 -9.29 18.80 -19.45
N GLU A 190 -10.54 18.78 -19.00
CA GLU A 190 -10.96 19.47 -17.78
C GLU A 190 -11.34 18.45 -16.71
N LEU A 191 -10.75 18.57 -15.52
CA LEU A 191 -11.02 17.71 -14.36
C LEU A 191 -11.68 18.53 -13.25
N LYS A 192 -12.86 18.12 -12.79
CA LYS A 192 -13.59 18.74 -11.68
C LYS A 192 -13.90 17.71 -10.60
N ARG A 193 -13.24 17.83 -9.44
CA ARG A 193 -13.52 16.95 -8.29
C ARG A 193 -14.77 17.44 -7.55
N LEU A 194 -15.74 16.55 -7.37
CA LEU A 194 -17.00 16.86 -6.69
C LEU A 194 -16.88 16.51 -5.21
N PHE A 195 -16.62 17.50 -4.35
CA PHE A 195 -16.65 17.29 -2.91
C PHE A 195 -18.11 17.25 -2.42
N ARG A 196 -18.56 16.10 -1.91
CA ARG A 196 -19.80 16.05 -1.12
C ARG A 196 -19.53 16.70 0.24
N ASN A 197 -20.13 17.86 0.50
CA ASN A 197 -20.21 18.41 1.85
C ASN A 197 -20.90 17.38 2.74
N LYS A 198 -20.16 16.79 3.70
CA LYS A 198 -20.79 16.07 4.80
C LYS A 198 -21.60 17.09 5.60
N SER A 199 -22.93 16.99 5.51
CA SER A 199 -23.82 17.65 6.47
C SER A 199 -23.41 17.19 7.86
N VAL A 200 -22.83 18.10 8.64
CA VAL A 200 -22.60 17.90 10.07
C VAL A 200 -23.96 17.98 10.73
N THR A 201 -24.60 16.84 10.93
CA THR A 201 -25.67 16.72 11.94
C THR A 201 -24.99 16.56 13.28
N THR A 202 -25.01 17.65 14.06
CA THR A 202 -24.77 17.74 15.51
C THR A 202 -25.66 16.80 16.30
#